data_AF-A0A5B0N4T0-F1
#
_entry.id   AF-A0A5B0N4T0-F1
#
_cell.length_a   1.000
_cell.length_b   1.000
_cell.length_c   1.000
_cell.angle_alpha   90.00
_cell.angle_beta   90.00
_cell.angle_gamma   90.00
#
_symmetry.space_group_name_H-M   'P 1'
#
loop_
_entity.id
_entity.type
_entity.pdbx_description
1 polymer ?
#
loop_
_entity_poly.entity_id
_entity_poly.type
_entity_poly.pdbx_seq_one_letter_code
_entity_poly.pdbx_strand_id
1 'polypeptide(L)'
;MGIQEKPILRIGNHELEGKCIKLAKPLVVMRRQELAKKKYPGIDESDHSAGGTRKTSNKFDIVDIIERKLIFSKRPQPIVVI
;
A
#
# COMPACT_ATOMS: atom_id res chain seq x y z
N MET A 1 -28.40 -17.83 -7.26
CA MET A 1 -27.32 -18.45 -6.48
C MET A 1 -26.01 -17.96 -7.10
N GLY A 2 -25.44 -16.86 -6.55
CA GLY A 2 -24.28 -16.20 -7.17
C GLY A 2 -23.03 -17.06 -7.03
N ILE A 3 -22.28 -17.23 -8.12
CA ILE A 3 -21.00 -17.95 -8.13
C ILE A 3 -20.09 -17.31 -7.06
N GLN A 4 -19.75 -18.05 -6.01
CA GLN A 4 -18.72 -17.62 -5.07
C GLN A 4 -17.39 -17.66 -5.81
N GLU A 5 -16.89 -16.49 -6.22
CA GLU A 5 -15.55 -16.36 -6.80
C GLU A 5 -14.51 -16.91 -5.81
N LYS A 6 -13.78 -17.93 -6.25
CA LYS A 6 -12.61 -18.50 -5.55
C LYS A 6 -11.36 -17.90 -6.16
N PRO A 7 -10.88 -16.75 -5.67
CA PRO A 7 -9.68 -16.12 -6.22
C PRO A 7 -8.48 -17.04 -6.05
N ILE A 8 -7.66 -17.12 -7.09
CA ILE A 8 -6.39 -17.84 -7.09
C ILE A 8 -5.26 -16.83 -7.18
N LEU A 9 -4.31 -16.90 -6.24
CA LEU A 9 -3.09 -16.09 -6.25
C LEU A 9 -1.89 -16.98 -6.53
N ARG A 10 -1.15 -16.66 -7.58
CA ARG A 10 0.09 -17.35 -7.95
C ARG A 10 1.29 -16.45 -7.67
N ILE A 11 2.24 -16.94 -6.87
CA ILE A 11 3.49 -16.24 -6.55
C ILE A 11 4.63 -17.25 -6.68
N GLY A 12 5.51 -17.05 -7.66
CA GLY A 12 6.51 -18.06 -8.02
C GLY A 12 5.84 -19.40 -8.36
N ASN A 13 6.33 -20.48 -7.74
CA ASN A 13 5.79 -21.85 -7.93
C ASN A 13 4.69 -22.21 -6.91
N HIS A 14 4.11 -21.21 -6.24
CA HIS A 14 3.07 -21.40 -5.24
C HIS A 14 1.71 -20.88 -5.72
N GLU A 15 0.68 -21.63 -5.40
CA GLU A 15 -0.72 -21.28 -5.63
C GLU A 15 -1.47 -21.19 -4.30
N LEU A 16 -2.21 -20.10 -4.09
CA LEU A 16 -3.09 -19.93 -2.94
C LEU A 16 -4.53 -19.75 -3.40
N GLU A 17 -5.42 -20.60 -2.91
CA GLU A 17 -6.86 -20.42 -3.03
C GLU A 17 -7.36 -19.52 -1.89
N GLY A 18 -8.06 -18.45 -2.26
CA GLY A 18 -8.58 -17.47 -1.33
C GLY A 18 -10.10 -17.31 -1.39
N LYS A 19 -10.55 -16.21 -0.80
CA LYS A 19 -11.95 -15.75 -0.83
C LYS A 19 -12.02 -14.24 -0.90
N CYS A 20 -13.01 -13.70 -1.61
CA CYS A 20 -13.36 -12.29 -1.54
C CYS A 20 -14.33 -12.06 -0.38
N ILE A 21 -14.01 -11.14 0.53
CA ILE A 21 -14.87 -10.79 1.66
C ILE A 21 -15.15 -9.29 1.70
N LYS A 22 -16.36 -8.91 2.11
CA LYS A 22 -16.69 -7.52 2.45
C LYS A 22 -16.11 -7.17 3.81
N LEU A 23 -15.50 -5.99 3.91
CA LEU A 23 -15.01 -5.46 5.17
C LEU A 23 -16.19 -4.96 6.02
N ALA A 24 -16.16 -5.25 7.32
CA ALA A 24 -17.15 -4.72 8.26
C ALA A 24 -17.07 -3.19 8.38
N LYS A 25 -15.87 -2.63 8.21
CA LYS A 25 -15.59 -1.20 8.14
C LYS A 25 -14.71 -0.93 6.93
N PRO A 26 -15.17 -0.15 5.93
CA PRO A 26 -14.35 0.26 4.80
C PRO A 26 -13.09 1.00 5.26
N LEU A 27 -12.01 0.88 4.49
CA LEU A 27 -10.71 1.50 4.80
C LEU A 27 -10.38 2.54 3.75
N VAL A 28 -10.01 3.75 4.17
CA VAL A 28 -9.52 4.80 3.26
C VAL A 28 -8.04 4.54 2.95
N VAL A 29 -7.68 4.61 1.67
CA VAL A 29 -6.29 4.61 1.21
C VAL A 29 -5.81 6.04 1.12
N MET A 30 -4.78 6.37 1.89
CA MET A 30 -4.15 7.69 1.89
C MET A 30 -2.73 7.60 1.36
N ARG A 31 -2.38 8.48 0.42
CA ARG A 31 -1.02 8.59 -0.12
C ARG A 31 -0.33 9.79 0.51
N ARG A 32 0.83 9.56 1.12
CA ARG A 32 1.69 10.66 1.61
C ARG A 32 2.24 11.43 0.42
N GLN A 33 2.09 12.75 0.44
CA GLN A 33 2.72 13.62 -0.55
C GLN A 33 4.20 13.77 -0.19
N GLU A 34 5.09 13.30 -1.05
CA GLU A 34 6.50 13.65 -0.94
C GLU A 34 6.65 15.11 -1.37
N LEU A 35 6.96 15.98 -0.41
CA LEU A 35 7.38 17.33 -0.74
C LEU A 35 8.75 17.21 -1.40
N ALA A 36 8.78 17.37 -2.73
CA ALA A 36 10.02 17.68 -3.41
C ALA A 36 10.59 18.92 -2.71
N LYS A 37 11.65 18.73 -1.92
CA LYS A 37 12.44 19.86 -1.44
C LYS A 37 12.94 20.55 -2.71
N LYS A 38 12.46 21.76 -2.99
CA LYS A 38 13.05 22.58 -4.05
C LYS A 38 14.50 22.86 -3.62
N LYS A 39 15.44 22.07 -4.13
CA LYS A 39 16.87 22.42 -4.05
C LYS A 39 17.07 23.59 -5.00
N TYR A 40 17.19 24.78 -4.44
CA TYR A 40 17.68 25.92 -5.19
C TYR A 40 19.22 25.84 -5.18
N PRO A 41 19.88 25.67 -6.34
CA PRO A 41 21.34 25.65 -6.38
C PRO A 41 21.87 27.03 -5.96
N GLY A 42 22.67 27.08 -4.90
CA GLY A 42 23.41 28.27 -4.47
C GLY A 42 23.00 28.94 -3.14
N ILE A 43 22.01 28.41 -2.39
CA ILE A 43 21.55 29.02 -1.12
C ILE A 43 21.83 28.14 0.12
N ASP A 44 22.09 26.83 -0.05
CA ASP A 44 22.06 25.84 1.04
C ASP A 44 23.44 25.51 1.66
N GLU A 45 24.45 26.38 1.51
CA GLU A 45 25.82 26.17 2.02
C GLU A 45 26.14 27.02 3.27
N SER A 46 25.14 27.46 4.04
CA SER A 46 25.38 28.10 5.34
C SER A 46 24.18 27.99 6.27
N ASP A 47 23.98 26.82 6.89
CA ASP A 47 23.10 26.71 8.06
C ASP A 47 23.78 25.90 9.19
N HIS A 48 24.76 26.54 9.83
CA HIS A 48 25.06 26.30 11.24
C HIS A 48 24.00 27.03 12.08
N SER A 49 22.89 26.35 12.35
CA SER A 49 21.95 26.76 13.40
C SER A 49 21.33 25.53 14.05
N ALA A 50 21.89 25.17 15.20
CA ALA A 50 21.26 24.28 16.16
C ALA A 50 19.94 24.91 16.64
N GLY A 51 18.79 24.42 16.17
CA GLY A 51 17.48 24.85 16.68
C GLY A 51 16.33 24.99 15.68
N GLY A 52 16.52 24.70 14.38
CA GLY A 52 15.41 24.76 13.41
C GLY A 52 14.46 23.57 13.53
N THR A 53 13.29 23.73 14.17
CA THR A 53 12.20 22.75 14.11
C THR A 53 11.82 22.51 12.65
N ARG A 54 12.24 21.38 12.10
CA ARG A 54 11.92 20.92 10.74
C ARG A 54 10.40 20.77 10.63
N LYS A 55 9.71 21.80 10.11
CA LYS A 55 8.27 21.73 9.80
C LYS A 55 8.06 20.71 8.68
N THR A 56 7.90 19.44 9.05
CA THR A 56 7.43 18.41 8.13
C THR A 56 5.94 18.63 7.92
N SER A 57 5.55 19.35 6.87
CA SER A 57 4.13 19.40 6.52
C SER A 57 3.75 18.03 5.97
N ASN A 58 3.29 17.14 6.85
CA ASN A 58 2.82 15.81 6.47
C ASN A 58 1.49 15.96 5.73
N LYS A 59 1.55 16.08 4.40
CA LYS A 59 0.38 16.17 3.53
C LYS A 59 0.01 14.77 3.04
N PHE A 60 -1.28 14.46 3.03
CA PHE A 60 -1.81 13.18 2.55
C PHE A 60 -3.00 13.42 1.63
N ASP A 61 -3.02 12.72 0.50
CA ASP A 61 -4.16 12.70 -0.42
C ASP A 61 -5.00 11.45 -0.13
N ILE A 62 -6.32 11.58 -0.14
CA ILE A 62 -7.22 10.42 -0.20
C ILE A 62 -7.21 9.91 -1.64
N VAL A 63 -6.92 8.63 -1.83
CA VAL A 63 -6.79 8.01 -3.16
C VAL A 63 -7.92 7.05 -3.46
N ASP A 64 -8.37 6.27 -2.46
CA ASP A 64 -9.38 5.24 -2.67
C ASP A 64 -10.09 4.83 -1.35
N ILE A 65 -11.15 4.02 -1.47
CA ILE A 65 -11.85 3.38 -0.35
C ILE A 65 -11.94 1.87 -0.62
N ILE A 66 -11.32 1.08 0.24
CA ILE A 66 -11.39 -0.39 0.18
C ILE A 66 -12.63 -0.86 0.93
N GLU A 67 -13.57 -1.49 0.20
CA GLU A 67 -14.76 -2.11 0.78
C GLU A 67 -14.68 -3.64 0.87
N ARG A 68 -13.80 -4.26 0.07
CA ARG A 68 -13.63 -5.71 -0.01
C ARG A 68 -12.16 -6.07 -0.01
N LYS A 69 -11.83 -7.27 0.47
CA LYS A 69 -10.47 -7.82 0.39
C LYS A 69 -10.47 -9.27 -0.04
N LEU A 70 -9.41 -9.66 -0.74
CA LEU A 70 -9.08 -11.06 -0.98
C LEU A 70 -8.27 -11.57 0.21
N ILE A 71 -8.72 -12.66 0.84
CA ILE A 71 -7.98 -13.34 1.91
C ILE A 71 -7.52 -14.70 1.40
N PHE A 72 -6.24 -14.99 1.58
CA PHE A 72 -5.62 -16.30 1.36
C PHE A 72 -5.13 -16.85 2.70
N SER A 73 -5.95 -17.66 3.38
CA SER A 73 -5.62 -18.23 4.71
C SER A 73 -5.18 -19.70 4.67
N LYS A 74 -5.30 -20.35 3.51
CA LYS A 74 -4.87 -21.74 3.32
C LYS A 74 -3.38 -21.79 2.99
N ARG A 75 -2.72 -22.91 3.29
CA ARG A 75 -1.30 -23.13 2.94
C ARG A 75 -1.11 -23.12 1.42
N PRO A 76 -0.05 -22.48 0.89
CA PRO A 76 0.23 -22.51 -0.54
C PRO A 76 0.45 -23.93 -1.05
N GLN A 77 -0.11 -24.24 -2.21
CA GLN A 77 0.08 -25.50 -2.92
C GLN A 77 1.16 -25.33 -3.99
N PRO A 78 1.99 -26.35 -4.26
CA PRO A 78 2.93 -26.31 -5.37
C PRO A 78 2.17 -26.32 -6.71
N ILE A 79 2.62 -25.50 -7.65
CA ILE A 79 2.16 -25.58 -9.05
C ILE A 79 2.91 -26.76 -9.68
N VAL A 80 2.24 -27.90 -9.84
CA VAL A 80 2.82 -29.05 -10.53
C VAL A 80 2.71 -28.80 -12.03
N VAL A 81 3.82 -28.38 -12.66
CA VAL A 81 3.95 -28.38 -14.12
C VAL A 81 4.51 -29.75 -14.48
N ILE A 82 3.64 -30.66 -14.92
CA ILE A 82 4.03 -31.95 -15.52
C ILE A 82 4.40 -31.69 -16.97
#